data_AF-A0A0B1SAF1-F1
#
_entry.id   AF-A0A0B1SAF1-F1
#
_cell.length_a   1.000
_cell.length_b   1.000
_cell.length_c   1.000
_cell.angle_alpha   90.00
_cell.angle_beta   90.00
_cell.angle_gamma   90.00
#
_symmetry.space_group_name_H-M   'P 1'
#
loop_
_entity.id
_entity.type
_entity.pdbx_description
1 polymer ?
#
loop_
_entity_poly.entity_id
_entity_poly.type
_entity_poly.pdbx_seq_one_letter_code
_entity_poly.pdbx_strand_id
1 'polypeptide(L)'
;MYLKPRDIRQFLFCLSPKDIHNTVYKDMTNIGKLDMSWRTHMGERGRLQTSPAKNCMRSLLFLKFVLTSWLLQAPTHGDVRLSVENLPATVPVRKPFTIDCRLYNCCERSLDLRLELQNVSQSLVFCSISGISLGQVPPNGSVPFTVEMIPISIGFQSISGIRIVDSFMKKAYDHDDIAQVFVM
;
A
#
# COMPACT_ATOMS: atom_id res chain seq x y z
N MET A 1 9.69 -30.35 -14.92
CA MET A 1 10.35 -29.07 -15.28
C MET A 1 11.85 -29.32 -15.36
N TYR A 2 12.45 -29.27 -16.55
CA TYR A 2 13.88 -29.55 -16.75
C TYR A 2 14.68 -28.26 -16.52
N LEU A 3 15.47 -28.21 -15.45
CA LEU A 3 16.37 -27.09 -15.15
C LEU A 3 17.71 -27.37 -15.82
N LYS A 4 18.23 -26.43 -16.61
CA LYS A 4 19.55 -26.60 -17.24
C LYS A 4 20.66 -26.54 -16.18
N PRO A 5 21.80 -27.22 -16.39
CA PRO A 5 22.96 -27.08 -15.51
C PRO A 5 23.34 -25.60 -15.41
N ARG A 6 23.50 -25.09 -14.17
CA ARG A 6 23.78 -23.67 -13.82
C ARG A 6 22.63 -22.67 -14.01
N ASP A 7 21.38 -23.12 -14.20
CA ASP A 7 20.22 -22.23 -14.23
C ASP A 7 19.93 -21.65 -12.83
N ILE A 8 19.82 -20.33 -12.70
CA ILE A 8 19.49 -19.64 -11.45
C ILE A 8 18.09 -19.06 -11.60
N ARG A 9 17.18 -19.39 -10.67
CA ARG A 9 15.83 -18.84 -10.64
C ARG A 9 15.56 -18.16 -9.32
N GLN A 10 14.94 -16.98 -9.42
CA GLN A 10 14.49 -16.21 -8.28
C GLN A 10 12.96 -16.25 -8.27
N PHE A 11 12.39 -16.61 -7.14
CA PHE A 11 10.94 -16.67 -6.95
C PHE A 11 10.56 -15.79 -5.77
N LEU A 12 9.52 -15.00 -5.95
CA LEU A 12 8.90 -14.21 -4.88
C LEU A 12 7.65 -14.96 -4.41
N PHE A 13 7.58 -15.23 -3.11
CA PHE A 13 6.43 -15.89 -2.50
C PHE A 13 5.72 -14.91 -1.57
N CYS A 14 4.40 -14.80 -1.71
CA CYS A 14 3.54 -14.16 -0.73
C CYS A 14 2.94 -15.26 0.15
N LEU A 15 3.17 -15.18 1.47
CA LEU A 15 2.63 -16.14 2.42
C LEU A 15 1.44 -15.53 3.14
N SER A 16 0.33 -16.27 3.22
CA SER A 16 -0.84 -15.89 4.00
C SER A 16 -0.83 -16.69 5.32
N PRO A 17 -0.86 -16.04 6.50
CA PRO A 17 -0.90 -16.76 7.77
C PRO A 17 -2.20 -17.56 7.88
N LYS A 18 -2.08 -18.80 8.37
CA LYS A 18 -3.22 -19.72 8.50
C LYS A 18 -4.07 -19.43 9.75
N ASP A 19 -3.51 -18.75 10.75
CA ASP A 19 -4.19 -18.44 12.00
C ASP A 19 -3.94 -16.99 12.43
N ILE A 20 -5.00 -16.22 12.57
CA ILE A 20 -4.97 -14.75 12.74
C ILE A 20 -4.78 -14.36 14.22
N HIS A 21 -5.01 -15.29 15.15
CA HIS A 21 -5.07 -15.01 16.59
C HIS A 21 -3.76 -15.21 17.37
N ASN A 22 -2.71 -15.73 16.74
CA ASN A 22 -1.46 -15.99 17.45
C ASN A 22 -0.59 -14.71 17.50
N THR A 23 -0.61 -14.04 18.65
CA THR A 23 0.08 -12.77 18.95
C THR A 23 1.61 -12.84 18.88
N VAL A 24 2.17 -14.04 18.67
CA VAL A 24 3.62 -14.32 18.66
C VAL A 24 4.33 -13.83 17.38
N TYR A 25 3.60 -13.55 16.30
CA TYR A 25 4.21 -13.08 15.04
C TYR A 25 4.48 -11.58 14.97
N LYS A 26 4.12 -10.80 16.02
CA LYS A 26 4.20 -9.33 16.00
C LYS A 26 5.62 -8.78 15.79
N ASP A 27 6.66 -9.54 16.18
CA ASP A 27 8.06 -9.09 16.09
C ASP A 27 8.91 -9.91 15.10
N MET A 28 8.35 -10.93 14.45
CA MET A 28 9.08 -11.75 13.45
C MET A 28 8.85 -11.22 12.03
N THR A 29 9.27 -9.99 11.77
CA THR A 29 9.41 -9.46 10.40
C THR A 29 10.73 -9.86 9.74
N ASN A 30 11.63 -10.53 10.46
CA ASN A 30 12.77 -11.21 9.89
C ASN A 30 12.34 -12.58 9.36
N ILE A 31 11.88 -12.64 8.12
CA ILE A 31 11.90 -13.89 7.36
C ILE A 31 13.39 -14.28 7.26
N GLY A 32 13.79 -15.26 8.06
CA GLY A 32 15.16 -15.74 8.10
C GLY A 32 15.64 -16.20 6.73
N LYS A 33 16.97 -16.22 6.55
CA LYS A 33 17.60 -16.78 5.35
C LYS A 33 17.35 -18.30 5.33
N LEU A 34 16.60 -18.77 4.34
CA LEU A 34 16.40 -20.19 4.08
C LEU A 34 17.47 -20.63 3.06
N ASP A 35 18.40 -21.47 3.50
CA ASP A 35 19.40 -22.13 2.66
C ASP A 35 19.07 -23.62 2.66
N MET A 36 18.67 -24.14 1.50
CA MET A 36 18.39 -25.57 1.31
C MET A 36 19.35 -26.13 0.27
N SER A 37 19.96 -27.27 0.55
CA SER A 37 20.73 -28.04 -0.41
C SER A 37 20.14 -29.43 -0.56
N TRP A 38 20.01 -29.92 -1.78
CA TRP A 38 19.55 -31.28 -2.07
C TRP A 38 20.44 -31.94 -3.13
N ARG A 39 20.26 -33.25 -3.27
CA ARG A 39 20.84 -34.05 -4.36
C ARG A 39 19.71 -34.70 -5.13
N THR A 40 19.77 -34.63 -6.45
CA THR A 40 18.84 -35.38 -7.30
C THR A 40 19.21 -36.86 -7.27
N HIS A 41 18.30 -37.71 -7.74
CA HIS A 41 18.55 -39.15 -7.87
C HIS A 41 19.78 -39.46 -8.75
N MET A 42 20.16 -38.56 -9.67
CA MET A 42 21.35 -38.67 -10.53
C MET A 42 22.61 -38.04 -9.91
N GLY A 43 22.57 -37.62 -8.64
CA GLY A 43 23.72 -37.09 -7.91
C GLY A 43 24.02 -35.61 -8.14
N GLU A 44 23.22 -34.90 -8.94
CA GLU A 44 23.39 -33.46 -9.16
C GLU A 44 23.03 -32.68 -7.89
N ARG A 45 23.88 -31.73 -7.50
CA ARG A 45 23.68 -30.89 -6.32
C ARG A 45 22.86 -29.67 -6.68
N GLY A 46 21.73 -29.49 -5.99
CA GLY A 46 20.93 -28.27 -6.02
C GLY A 46 21.14 -27.45 -4.75
N ARG A 47 21.04 -26.12 -4.87
CA ARG A 47 21.04 -25.20 -3.74
C ARG A 47 19.99 -24.12 -3.97
N LEU A 48 19.19 -23.84 -2.95
CA LEU A 48 18.26 -22.73 -2.88
C LEU A 48 18.72 -21.82 -1.75
N GLN A 49 18.95 -20.56 -2.08
CA GLN A 49 19.21 -19.52 -1.09
C GLN A 49 18.15 -18.44 -1.25
N THR A 50 17.47 -18.09 -0.17
CA THR A 50 16.69 -16.85 -0.14
C THR A 50 17.62 -15.70 0.24
N SER A 51 17.54 -14.58 -0.46
CA SER A 51 18.13 -13.33 0.03
C SER A 51 17.22 -12.78 1.14
N PRO A 52 17.78 -12.23 2.24
CA PRO A 52 16.97 -11.50 3.21
C PRO A 52 16.32 -10.35 2.46
N ALA A 53 15.00 -10.39 2.29
CA ALA A 53 14.25 -9.33 1.64
C ALA A 53 14.07 -8.15 2.62
N LYS A 54 15.18 -7.58 3.11
CA LYS A 54 15.18 -6.40 3.99
C LYS A 54 14.55 -5.17 3.31
N ASN A 55 14.46 -5.19 1.98
CA ASN A 55 14.02 -4.04 1.17
C ASN A 55 12.78 -4.33 0.31
N CYS A 56 12.07 -5.45 0.51
CA CYS A 56 10.73 -5.64 -0.07
C CYS A 56 9.62 -5.14 0.88
N MET A 57 9.97 -4.24 1.81
CA MET A 57 9.02 -3.50 2.63
C MET A 57 8.43 -2.32 1.84
N ARG A 58 7.86 -2.61 0.68
CA ARG A 58 6.98 -1.68 -0.06
C ARG A 58 5.84 -2.42 -0.75
N SER A 59 6.06 -3.71 -1.08
CA SER A 59 5.01 -4.62 -1.58
C SER A 59 4.14 -5.22 -0.47
N LEU A 60 4.58 -5.20 0.80
CA LEU A 60 3.81 -5.66 1.97
C LEU A 60 2.81 -4.63 2.53
N LEU A 61 2.54 -3.52 1.84
CA LEU A 61 1.43 -2.62 2.20
C LEU A 61 0.07 -3.35 2.16
N PHE A 62 -0.06 -4.39 1.33
CA PHE A 62 -1.31 -5.13 1.18
C PHE A 62 -1.72 -5.98 2.40
N LEU A 63 -0.77 -6.52 3.16
CA LEU A 63 -1.06 -7.34 4.36
C LEU A 63 -0.94 -6.54 5.67
N LYS A 64 -0.21 -5.41 5.65
CA LYS A 64 -0.21 -4.45 6.75
C LYS A 64 -1.54 -3.67 6.82
N PHE A 65 -2.33 -3.64 5.74
CA PHE A 65 -3.61 -2.93 5.72
C PHE A 65 -4.71 -3.56 6.58
N VAL A 66 -4.75 -4.88 6.73
CA VAL A 66 -5.86 -5.56 7.42
C VAL A 66 -5.64 -5.71 8.94
N LEU A 67 -4.40 -5.81 9.42
CA LEU A 67 -4.12 -6.06 10.86
C LEU A 67 -3.44 -4.91 11.60
N THR A 68 -2.99 -3.85 10.91
CA THR A 68 -2.24 -2.73 11.52
C THR A 68 -3.03 -1.43 11.62
N SER A 69 -4.33 -1.45 11.28
CA SER A 69 -5.23 -0.31 11.49
C SER A 69 -5.30 0.13 12.97
N TRP A 70 -4.95 -0.77 13.91
CA TRP A 70 -5.09 -0.51 15.35
C TRP A 70 -3.81 -0.15 16.12
N LEU A 71 -2.58 -0.37 15.63
CA LEU A 71 -1.39 -0.10 16.44
C LEU A 71 -0.23 0.48 15.61
N LEU A 72 -0.16 1.81 15.64
CA LEU A 72 1.03 2.64 15.43
C LEU A 72 1.76 2.51 14.07
N GLN A 73 1.37 3.38 13.14
CA GLN A 73 2.36 4.10 12.33
C GLN A 73 1.79 5.47 11.92
N ALA A 74 2.08 6.50 12.71
CA ALA A 74 2.15 7.87 12.23
C ALA A 74 3.51 8.03 11.49
N PRO A 75 3.66 8.89 10.47
CA PRO A 75 3.05 10.21 10.39
C PRO A 75 2.54 10.64 8.99
N THR A 76 1.39 11.31 8.95
CA THR A 76 1.16 12.46 8.05
C THR A 76 -0.05 13.20 8.62
N HIS A 77 0.25 14.21 9.44
CA HIS A 77 -0.69 15.08 10.16
C HIS A 77 -1.46 14.42 11.31
N GLY A 78 -1.02 14.66 12.55
CA GLY A 78 -1.59 14.08 13.78
C GLY A 78 -3.08 14.33 14.05
N ASP A 79 -3.76 15.02 13.16
CA ASP A 79 -5.18 15.37 13.23
C ASP A 79 -6.05 14.51 12.30
N VAL A 80 -5.51 14.07 11.14
CA VAL A 80 -6.26 13.37 10.08
C VAL A 80 -5.43 12.22 9.51
N ARG A 81 -5.98 11.00 9.52
CA ARG A 81 -5.31 9.80 8.99
C ARG A 81 -6.04 9.28 7.75
N LEU A 82 -5.30 9.08 6.66
CA LEU A 82 -5.81 8.51 5.41
C LEU A 82 -5.47 7.01 5.31
N SER A 83 -6.42 6.21 4.86
CA SER A 83 -6.22 4.78 4.55
C SER A 83 -6.82 4.40 3.20
N VAL A 84 -6.11 3.62 2.39
CA VAL A 84 -6.56 3.05 1.11
C VAL A 84 -7.18 1.67 1.35
N GLU A 85 -8.50 1.57 1.36
CA GLU A 85 -9.20 0.31 1.65
C GLU A 85 -9.18 -0.67 0.48
N ASN A 86 -9.33 -0.15 -0.75
CA ASN A 86 -9.39 -0.96 -1.95
C ASN A 86 -8.48 -0.38 -3.03
N LEU A 87 -7.55 -1.20 -3.50
CA LEU A 87 -6.62 -0.89 -4.57
C LEU A 87 -6.52 -2.12 -5.48
N PRO A 88 -6.76 -2.01 -6.80
CA PRO A 88 -6.50 -3.12 -7.70
C PRO A 88 -5.02 -3.53 -7.68
N ALA A 89 -4.75 -4.84 -7.61
CA ALA A 89 -3.37 -5.36 -7.58
C ALA A 89 -2.56 -5.04 -8.84
N THR A 90 -3.25 -4.84 -9.97
CA THR A 90 -2.66 -4.52 -11.26
C THR A 90 -3.68 -3.72 -12.07
N VAL A 91 -3.22 -2.69 -12.77
CA VAL A 91 -4.06 -1.86 -13.63
C VAL A 91 -3.48 -1.76 -15.05
N PRO A 92 -4.33 -1.75 -16.08
CA PRO A 92 -3.88 -1.53 -17.45
C PRO A 92 -3.51 -0.07 -17.70
N VAL A 93 -2.44 0.16 -18.48
CA VAL A 93 -2.02 1.48 -18.93
C VAL A 93 -3.12 2.15 -19.75
N ARG A 94 -3.28 3.48 -19.60
CA ARG A 94 -4.29 4.32 -20.27
C ARG A 94 -5.75 3.88 -20.04
N LYS A 95 -6.02 3.12 -18.99
CA LYS A 95 -7.39 2.80 -18.56
C LYS A 95 -7.65 3.35 -17.16
N PRO A 96 -8.76 4.07 -16.95
CA PRO A 96 -9.14 4.53 -15.62
C PRO A 96 -9.35 3.37 -14.66
N PHE A 97 -8.99 3.58 -13.41
CA PHE A 97 -9.30 2.70 -12.30
C PHE A 97 -9.67 3.53 -11.07
N THR A 98 -10.39 2.91 -10.15
CA THR A 98 -10.84 3.54 -8.90
C THR A 98 -10.09 2.98 -7.70
N ILE A 99 -9.86 3.85 -6.72
CA ILE A 99 -9.36 3.49 -5.40
C ILE A 99 -10.38 3.93 -4.35
N ASP A 100 -10.62 3.06 -3.38
CA ASP A 100 -11.49 3.37 -2.24
C ASP A 100 -10.62 3.79 -1.07
N CYS A 101 -10.89 4.97 -0.54
CA CYS A 101 -10.14 5.57 0.55
C CYS A 101 -11.06 5.87 1.73
N ARG A 102 -10.48 5.93 2.92
CA ARG A 102 -11.16 6.32 4.15
C ARG A 102 -10.30 7.29 4.94
N LEU A 103 -10.89 8.40 5.33
CA LEU A 103 -10.27 9.37 6.23
C LEU A 103 -10.79 9.15 7.63
N TYR A 104 -9.89 9.19 8.60
CA TYR A 104 -10.18 9.14 10.02
C TYR A 104 -9.87 10.49 10.64
N ASN A 105 -10.83 10.99 11.42
CA ASN A 105 -10.60 12.12 12.30
C ASN A 105 -9.93 11.60 13.58
N CYS A 106 -8.67 11.97 13.80
CA CYS A 106 -7.91 11.61 14.99
C CYS A 106 -7.92 12.72 16.06
N CYS A 107 -8.69 13.79 15.84
CA CYS A 107 -8.86 14.86 16.82
C CYS A 107 -10.01 14.57 17.80
N GLU A 108 -9.97 15.27 18.93
CA GLU A 108 -11.08 15.35 19.88
C GLU A 108 -12.19 16.34 19.46
N ARG A 109 -12.03 17.01 18.31
CA ARG A 109 -12.98 17.99 17.74
C ARG A 109 -13.53 17.50 16.41
N SER A 110 -14.69 18.02 16.00
CA SER A 110 -15.20 17.81 14.64
C SER A 110 -14.34 18.57 13.63
N LEU A 111 -14.15 17.95 12.45
CA LEU A 111 -13.42 18.55 11.32
C LEU A 111 -14.37 18.65 10.13
N ASP A 112 -14.34 19.77 9.41
CA ASP A 112 -15.05 19.90 8.13
C ASP A 112 -14.02 19.73 7.01
N LEU A 113 -14.01 18.56 6.37
CA LEU A 113 -12.93 18.16 5.48
C LEU A 113 -13.29 18.42 4.02
N ARG A 114 -12.35 18.96 3.26
CA ARG A 114 -12.43 19.16 1.82
C ARG A 114 -11.30 18.41 1.13
N LEU A 115 -11.63 17.63 0.09
CA LEU A 115 -10.69 16.90 -0.73
C LEU A 115 -10.16 17.78 -1.86
N GLU A 116 -8.85 17.92 -1.96
CA GLU A 116 -8.14 18.57 -3.06
C GLU A 116 -7.18 17.56 -3.71
N LEU A 117 -7.32 17.36 -5.01
CA LEU A 117 -6.49 16.42 -5.77
C LEU A 117 -5.48 17.20 -6.61
N GLN A 118 -4.21 16.82 -6.54
CA GLN A 118 -3.12 17.47 -7.24
C GLN A 118 -2.37 16.46 -8.11
N ASN A 119 -2.22 16.76 -9.39
CA ASN A 119 -1.46 15.94 -10.31
C ASN A 119 0.04 16.22 -10.15
N VAL A 120 0.64 15.65 -9.10
CA VAL A 120 2.07 15.79 -8.80
C VAL A 120 2.93 14.93 -9.73
N SER A 121 2.43 13.76 -10.12
CA SER A 121 3.10 12.84 -11.04
C SER A 121 2.61 12.97 -12.48
N GLN A 122 3.52 12.82 -13.46
CA GLN A 122 3.17 12.71 -14.89
C GLN A 122 2.78 11.29 -15.30
N SER A 123 3.07 10.29 -14.46
CA SER A 123 2.82 8.88 -14.73
C SER A 123 1.40 8.44 -14.34
N LEU A 124 0.82 9.08 -13.32
CA LEU A 124 -0.50 8.81 -12.77
C LEU A 124 -1.26 10.13 -12.64
N VAL A 125 -2.45 10.21 -13.24
CA VAL A 125 -3.25 11.43 -13.26
C VAL A 125 -4.61 11.16 -12.63
N PHE A 126 -5.04 12.06 -11.74
CA PHE A 126 -6.37 12.04 -11.15
C PHE A 126 -7.42 12.46 -12.18
N CYS A 127 -8.48 11.68 -12.28
CA CYS A 127 -9.66 11.95 -13.11
C CYS A 127 -10.85 12.45 -12.29
N SER A 128 -10.85 12.22 -10.97
CA SER A 128 -11.91 12.70 -10.07
C SER A 128 -11.92 14.22 -9.90
N ILE A 129 -13.09 14.72 -9.50
CA ILE A 129 -13.31 16.14 -9.22
C ILE A 129 -12.54 16.53 -7.95
N SER A 130 -11.67 17.53 -8.08
CA SER A 130 -11.00 18.18 -6.95
C SER A 130 -11.91 19.22 -6.29
N GLY A 131 -11.72 19.46 -4.99
CA GLY A 131 -12.43 20.50 -4.25
C GLY A 131 -13.78 20.06 -3.71
N ILE A 132 -14.06 18.76 -3.65
CA ILE A 132 -15.29 18.19 -3.06
C ILE A 132 -15.25 18.37 -1.53
N SER A 133 -16.35 18.84 -0.94
CA SER A 133 -16.52 18.78 0.51
C SER A 133 -16.92 17.36 0.92
N LEU A 134 -16.13 16.75 1.80
CA LEU A 134 -16.43 15.46 2.44
C LEU A 134 -17.36 15.62 3.65
N GLY A 135 -17.63 16.87 4.04
CA GLY A 135 -18.49 17.24 5.14
C GLY A 135 -17.83 17.13 6.51
N GLN A 136 -18.67 17.26 7.54
CA GLN A 136 -18.22 17.23 8.93
C GLN A 136 -18.03 15.80 9.42
N VAL A 137 -16.81 15.50 9.86
CA VAL A 137 -16.44 14.24 10.48
C VAL A 137 -16.37 14.44 12.01
N PRO A 138 -17.17 13.70 12.80
CA PRO A 138 -17.12 13.82 14.26
C PRO A 138 -15.77 13.34 14.83
N PRO A 139 -15.43 13.69 16.08
CA PRO A 139 -14.25 13.18 16.76
C PRO A 139 -14.18 11.65 16.70
N ASN A 140 -13.00 11.09 16.41
CA ASN A 140 -12.80 9.64 16.22
C ASN A 140 -13.68 8.99 15.13
N GLY A 141 -14.36 9.81 14.31
CA GLY A 141 -15.17 9.36 13.18
C GLY A 141 -14.34 9.08 11.95
N SER A 142 -14.99 8.55 10.91
CA SER A 142 -14.37 8.32 9.61
C SER A 142 -15.33 8.59 8.46
N VAL A 143 -14.80 9.03 7.32
CA VAL A 143 -15.55 9.26 6.09
C VAL A 143 -14.90 8.49 4.92
N PRO A 144 -15.66 7.63 4.21
CA PRO A 144 -15.17 7.00 2.98
C PRO A 144 -15.30 7.96 1.79
N PHE A 145 -14.37 7.85 0.85
CA PHE A 145 -14.42 8.56 -0.43
C PHE A 145 -13.70 7.76 -1.50
N THR A 146 -14.08 7.96 -2.75
CA THR A 146 -13.49 7.25 -3.89
C THR A 146 -12.77 8.20 -4.81
N VAL A 147 -11.67 7.72 -5.40
CA VAL A 147 -10.86 8.51 -6.32
C VAL A 147 -10.59 7.68 -7.58
N GLU A 148 -10.86 8.27 -8.72
CA GLU A 148 -10.61 7.74 -10.05
C GLU A 148 -9.33 8.34 -10.62
N MET A 149 -8.51 7.51 -11.24
CA MET A 149 -7.21 7.88 -11.78
C MET A 149 -6.87 7.05 -13.01
N ILE A 150 -6.06 7.64 -13.89
CA ILE A 150 -5.59 7.02 -15.13
C ILE A 150 -4.05 6.97 -15.14
N PRO A 151 -3.45 5.79 -15.36
CA PRO A 151 -2.01 5.65 -15.50
C PRO A 151 -1.58 5.91 -16.95
N ILE A 152 -0.57 6.75 -17.13
CA ILE A 152 0.00 7.16 -18.42
C ILE A 152 1.20 6.29 -18.82
N SER A 153 2.00 5.83 -17.86
CA SER A 153 3.19 4.99 -18.10
C SER A 153 3.11 3.62 -17.42
N ILE A 154 3.80 2.62 -17.95
CA ILE A 154 3.90 1.29 -17.34
C ILE A 154 4.88 1.27 -16.15
N GLY A 155 4.78 0.24 -15.31
CA GLY A 155 5.67 0.01 -14.16
C GLY A 155 5.03 0.29 -12.81
N PHE A 156 5.85 0.31 -11.75
CA PHE A 156 5.38 0.65 -10.41
C PHE A 156 5.14 2.15 -10.29
N GLN A 157 3.92 2.51 -9.93
CA GLN A 157 3.48 3.88 -9.78
C GLN A 157 3.05 4.15 -8.35
N SER A 158 3.59 5.21 -7.77
CA SER A 158 3.19 5.68 -6.44
C SER A 158 1.99 6.62 -6.55
N ILE A 159 1.03 6.46 -5.65
CA ILE A 159 -0.13 7.33 -5.51
C ILE A 159 0.26 8.47 -4.55
N SER A 160 0.29 9.69 -5.06
CA SER A 160 0.67 10.91 -4.33
C SER A 160 -0.20 12.10 -4.79
N GLY A 161 -0.22 13.20 -4.03
CA GLY A 161 -1.01 14.39 -4.39
C GLY A 161 -2.45 14.41 -3.87
N ILE A 162 -2.77 13.65 -2.83
CA ILE A 162 -4.05 13.76 -2.12
C ILE A 162 -3.89 14.78 -0.98
N ARG A 163 -4.55 15.93 -1.09
CA ARG A 163 -4.56 16.99 -0.07
C ARG A 163 -5.94 17.06 0.59
N ILE A 164 -5.98 17.10 1.91
CA ILE A 164 -7.19 17.32 2.69
C ILE A 164 -7.11 18.65 3.39
N VAL A 165 -8.11 19.51 3.21
CA VAL A 165 -8.16 20.84 3.84
C VAL A 165 -9.28 20.86 4.86
N ASP A 166 -8.96 21.24 6.09
CA ASP A 166 -9.95 21.53 7.13
C ASP A 166 -10.50 22.94 6.93
N SER A 167 -11.79 23.08 6.64
CA SER A 167 -12.47 24.37 6.45
C SER A 167 -12.48 25.22 7.71
N PHE A 168 -12.49 24.61 8.90
CA PHE A 168 -12.58 25.35 10.16
C PHE A 168 -11.26 26.03 10.51
N MET A 169 -10.15 25.28 10.51
CA MET A 169 -8.84 25.83 10.85
C MET A 169 -8.02 26.26 9.63
N LYS A 170 -8.53 26.05 8.41
CA LYS A 170 -7.81 26.28 7.14
C LYS A 170 -6.47 25.56 7.09
N LYS A 171 -6.38 24.41 7.75
CA LYS A 171 -5.17 23.59 7.82
C LYS A 171 -5.20 22.57 6.69
N ALA A 172 -4.12 22.50 5.91
CA ALA A 172 -3.96 21.52 4.85
C ALA A 172 -3.15 20.31 5.36
N TYR A 173 -3.55 19.13 4.90
CA TYR A 173 -2.95 17.85 5.19
C TYR A 173 -2.57 17.19 3.87
N ASP A 174 -1.29 17.07 3.60
CA ASP A 174 -0.75 16.48 2.38
C ASP A 174 -0.44 14.99 2.61
N HIS A 175 -0.98 14.14 1.73
CA HIS A 175 -0.75 12.71 1.74
C HIS A 175 -0.09 12.27 0.43
N ASP A 176 1.20 11.97 0.53
CA ASP A 176 2.04 11.48 -0.56
C ASP A 176 2.52 10.04 -0.30
N ASP A 177 2.81 9.33 -1.40
CA ASP A 177 3.23 7.92 -1.42
C ASP A 177 2.36 6.99 -0.55
N ILE A 178 1.05 7.18 -0.62
CA ILE A 178 0.08 6.47 0.24
C ILE A 178 -0.07 5.00 -0.14
N ALA A 179 0.19 4.67 -1.39
CA ALA A 179 0.10 3.32 -1.94
C ALA A 179 0.86 3.22 -3.27
N GLN A 180 1.12 2.00 -3.73
CA GLN A 180 1.76 1.73 -5.02
C GLN A 180 0.94 0.74 -5.83
N VAL A 181 0.78 1.01 -7.12
CA VAL A 181 0.07 0.17 -8.08
C VAL A 181 1.01 -0.25 -9.20
N PHE A 182 0.88 -1.50 -9.64
CA PHE A 182 1.63 -1.99 -10.79
C PHE A 182 0.82 -1.80 -12.08
N VAL A 183 1.40 -1.10 -13.05
CA VAL A 183 0.76 -0.78 -14.32
C VAL A 183 1.33 -1.63 -15.45
N MET A 184 0.45 -2.32 -16.18
CA MET A 184 0.77 -3.19 -17.33
C MET A 184 0.35 -2.60 -18.66
#